data_AF-A0A2N7B556-F1
#
_entry.id   AF-A0A2N7B556-F1
#
_cell.length_a   1.000
_cell.length_b   1.000
_cell.length_c   1.000
_cell.angle_alpha   90.00
_cell.angle_beta   90.00
_cell.angle_gamma   90.00
#
_symmetry.space_group_name_H-M   'P 1'
#
loop_
_entity.id
_entity.type
_entity.pdbx_description
1 polymer ?
#
loop_
_entity_poly.entity_id
_entity_poly.type
_entity_poly.pdbx_seq_one_letter_code
_entity_poly.pdbx_strand_id
1 'polypeptide(L)' 'ELWGEGFRFYDLKRTNAPLNRNGGNHNAAYNNGVFEVPAGDIRWQFLIPQDEINNSNGVVVQNPQ' A
#
# COMPACT_ATOMS: atom_id res chain seq x y z
N GLU A 1 -4.57 -16.58 11.81
CA GLU A 1 -4.91 -15.89 13.08
C GLU A 1 -4.45 -14.43 12.89
N LEU A 2 -5.18 -13.42 13.41
CA LEU A 2 -5.15 -11.97 13.03
C LEU A 2 -5.90 -11.54 11.75
N TRP A 3 -6.92 -12.27 11.33
CA TRP A 3 -7.72 -11.88 10.15
C TRP A 3 -8.62 -10.68 10.46
N GLY A 4 -8.61 -9.68 9.58
CA GLY A 4 -9.41 -8.46 9.74
C GLY A 4 -8.78 -7.40 10.67
N GLU A 5 -7.63 -7.70 11.28
CA GLU A 5 -6.99 -6.83 12.27
C GLU A 5 -5.91 -5.91 11.68
N GLY A 6 -5.78 -5.86 10.34
CA GLY A 6 -4.91 -4.91 9.65
C GLY A 6 -3.43 -5.30 9.51
N PHE A 7 -3.02 -6.48 9.96
CA PHE A 7 -1.60 -6.88 9.92
C PHE A 7 -1.07 -7.26 8.54
N ARG A 8 -1.94 -7.77 7.65
CA ARG A 8 -1.48 -8.39 6.39
C ARG A 8 -0.72 -7.43 5.47
N PHE A 9 -1.07 -6.15 5.46
CA PHE A 9 -0.34 -5.14 4.69
C PHE A 9 1.12 -5.00 5.19
N TYR A 10 1.30 -4.89 6.51
CA TYR A 10 2.61 -4.79 7.13
C TYR A 10 3.43 -6.06 6.99
N ASP A 11 2.77 -7.22 7.06
CA ASP A 11 3.43 -8.50 6.83
C ASP A 11 4.04 -8.57 5.43
N LEU A 12 3.25 -8.28 4.39
CA LEU A 12 3.74 -8.30 3.01
C LEU A 12 4.92 -7.36 2.81
N LYS A 13 4.85 -6.15 3.38
CA LYS A 13 5.95 -5.17 3.32
C LYS A 13 7.20 -5.65 4.07
N ARG A 14 7.07 -6.04 5.35
CA ARG A 14 8.23 -6.37 6.20
C ARG A 14 8.94 -7.65 5.76
N THR A 15 8.22 -8.59 5.15
CA THR A 15 8.82 -9.83 4.61
C THR A 15 9.22 -9.71 3.15
N ASN A 16 9.09 -8.52 2.53
CA ASN A 16 9.34 -8.31 1.10
C ASN A 16 8.60 -9.33 0.20
N ALA A 17 7.31 -9.56 0.50
CA ALA A 17 6.47 -10.50 -0.23
C ALA A 17 5.51 -9.77 -1.19
N PRO A 18 5.22 -10.32 -2.38
CA PRO A 18 4.27 -9.73 -3.30
C PRO A 18 2.82 -9.98 -2.87
N LEU A 19 1.92 -9.13 -3.35
CA LEU A 19 0.49 -9.36 -3.31
C LEU A 19 0.03 -9.98 -4.62
N ASN A 20 -0.72 -11.07 -4.55
CA ASN A 20 -1.39 -11.67 -5.70
C ASN A 20 -2.82 -12.08 -5.29
N ARG A 21 -3.81 -11.56 -6.03
CA ARG A 21 -5.25 -11.85 -5.85
C ARG A 21 -5.84 -12.66 -7.02
N ASN A 22 -5.01 -13.23 -7.89
CA ASN A 22 -5.45 -14.10 -8.98
C ASN A 22 -5.84 -15.50 -8.45
N GLY A 23 -6.65 -16.24 -9.22
CA GLY A 23 -7.06 -17.61 -8.88
C GLY A 23 -8.18 -17.73 -7.83
N GLY A 24 -8.75 -16.60 -7.39
CA GLY A 24 -9.89 -16.54 -6.47
C GLY A 24 -11.08 -15.75 -7.04
N ASN A 25 -12.14 -15.59 -6.24
CA ASN A 25 -13.36 -14.87 -6.62
C ASN A 25 -13.29 -13.36 -6.30
N HIS A 26 -12.17 -12.71 -6.59
CA HIS A 26 -11.99 -11.28 -6.33
C HIS A 26 -12.64 -10.44 -7.44
N ASN A 27 -13.41 -9.42 -7.07
CA ASN A 27 -14.07 -8.53 -8.03
C ASN A 27 -13.21 -7.28 -8.30
N ALA A 28 -12.94 -7.04 -9.59
CA ALA A 28 -12.11 -5.92 -10.07
C ALA A 28 -12.66 -4.54 -9.66
N ALA A 29 -13.97 -4.41 -9.48
CA ALA A 29 -14.60 -3.16 -9.06
C ALA A 29 -14.22 -2.75 -7.63
N TYR A 30 -13.92 -3.72 -6.74
CA TYR A 30 -13.58 -3.42 -5.34
C TYR A 30 -12.07 -3.22 -5.10
N ASN A 31 -11.23 -3.71 -6.01
CA ASN A 31 -9.77 -3.57 -5.91
C ASN A 31 -9.20 -2.53 -6.90
N ASN A 32 -10.06 -1.76 -7.58
CA ASN A 32 -9.68 -0.80 -8.61
C ASN A 32 -8.79 -1.41 -9.71
N GLY A 33 -9.07 -2.66 -10.09
CA GLY A 33 -8.27 -3.42 -11.05
C GLY A 33 -6.89 -3.88 -10.54
N VAL A 34 -6.55 -3.66 -9.26
CA VAL A 34 -5.25 -4.04 -8.70
C VAL A 34 -5.28 -5.46 -8.15
N PHE A 35 -4.87 -6.42 -8.99
CA PHE A 35 -4.73 -7.83 -8.61
C PHE A 35 -3.34 -8.18 -8.11
N GLU A 36 -2.31 -7.45 -8.57
CA GLU A 36 -0.92 -7.72 -8.23
C GLU A 36 -0.19 -6.44 -7.80
N VAL A 37 0.65 -6.58 -6.78
CA VAL A 37 1.61 -5.55 -6.36
C VAL A 37 2.93 -6.27 -6.07
N PRO A 38 3.99 -5.99 -6.84
CA PRO A 38 5.32 -6.56 -6.60
C PRO A 38 5.84 -6.26 -5.19
N ALA A 39 6.74 -7.11 -4.69
CA ALA A 39 7.48 -6.82 -3.48
C ALA A 39 8.35 -5.56 -3.67
N GLY A 40 8.40 -4.68 -2.66
CA GLY A 40 9.20 -3.45 -2.72
C GLY A 40 8.63 -2.32 -3.59
N ASP A 41 7.47 -2.52 -4.22
CA ASP A 41 6.76 -1.47 -4.97
C ASP A 41 6.46 -0.24 -4.09
N ILE A 42 6.53 0.97 -4.67
CA ILE A 42 6.30 2.25 -3.97
C ILE A 42 4.93 2.31 -3.28
N ARG A 43 3.94 1.55 -3.78
CA ARG A 43 2.59 1.48 -3.20
C ARG A 43 2.53 0.82 -1.82
N TRP A 44 3.62 0.21 -1.34
CA TRP A 44 3.76 -0.24 0.05
C TRP A 44 4.04 0.90 1.03
N GLN A 45 4.19 2.12 0.54
CA GLN A 45 4.35 3.32 1.34
C GLN A 45 3.17 4.26 1.08
N PHE A 46 2.42 4.58 2.12
CA PHE A 46 1.36 5.59 2.00
C PHE A 46 1.96 6.96 1.71
N LEU A 47 1.23 7.77 0.95
CA LEU A 47 1.60 9.16 0.73
C LEU A 47 1.48 9.93 2.04
N ILE A 48 2.37 10.92 2.18
CA ILE A 48 2.28 11.90 3.26
C ILE A 48 1.08 12.81 2.96
N PRO A 49 0.24 13.15 3.95
CA PRO A 49 -0.87 14.09 3.76
C PRO A 49 -0.39 15.42 3.18
N GLN A 50 -1.16 15.99 2.24
CA GLN A 50 -0.78 17.24 1.58
C GLN A 50 -0.68 18.41 2.57
N ASP A 51 -1.53 18.44 3.60
CA ASP A 51 -1.50 19.48 4.64
C ASP A 51 -0.20 19.45 5.44
N GLU A 52 0.38 18.28 5.71
CA GLU A 52 1.67 18.17 6.40
C GLU A 52 2.81 18.77 5.55
N ILE A 53 2.78 18.50 4.25
CA ILE A 53 3.74 19.07 3.29
C ILE A 53 3.59 20.59 3.25
N ASN A 54 2.36 21.09 3.12
CA ASN A 54 2.06 22.52 3.04
C ASN A 54 2.46 23.26 4.33
N ASN A 55 2.06 22.75 5.50
CA ASN A 55 2.28 23.41 6.80
C ASN A 55 3.75 23.35 7.24
N SER A 56 4.51 22.37 6.76
CA SER A 56 5.95 22.27 7.06
C SER A 56 6.84 23.19 6.23
N ASN A 57 6.27 23.96 5.29
CA ASN A 57 6.99 24.91 4.43
C ASN A 57 8.24 24.31 3.75
N GLY A 58 8.12 23.07 3.27
CA GLY A 58 9.18 22.41 2.50
C GLY A 58 10.17 21.57 3.31
N VAL A 59 9.99 21.44 4.63
CA VAL A 59 10.76 20.48 5.45
C VAL A 59 10.33 19.04 5.17
N VAL A 60 9.02 18.80 5.01
CA VAL A 60 8.50 17.48 4.68
C VAL A 60 8.38 17.36 3.16
N VAL A 61 9.05 16.34 2.60
CA VAL A 61 9.05 16.02 1.17
C VAL A 61 8.23 14.75 0.94
N GLN A 62 7.46 14.72 -0.15
CA GLN A 62 6.61 13.58 -0.51
C GLN A 62 7.42 12.30 -0.79
N ASN A 63 6.80 11.16 -0.52
CA ASN A 63 7.29 9.84 -0.92
C ASN A 63 7.28 9.70 -2.46
N PRO A 64 8.07 8.76 -3.04
CA PRO A 64 8.02 8.50 -4.47
C PRO A 64 6.61 8.18 -4.98
N GLN A 65 6.27 8.67 -6.17
CA GLN A 65 4.98 8.46 -6.85
C GLN A 65 5.14 7.69 -8.15
#